data_AF-A0A961PJD3-F1
#
_entry.id   AF-A0A961PJD3-F1
#
_cell.length_a   1.000
_cell.length_b   1.000
_cell.length_c   1.000
_cell.angle_alpha   90.00
_cell.angle_beta   90.00
_cell.angle_gamma   90.00
#
_symmetry.space_group_name_H-M   'P 1'
#
loop_
_entity.id
_entity.type
_entity.pdbx_description
1 polymer ?
#
loop_
_entity_poly.entity_id
_entity_poly.type
_entity_poly.pdbx_seq_one_letter_code
_entity_poly.pdbx_strand_id
1 'polypeptide(L)'
;MNETLFFGIDHARQAVARWTHIYNTERPHSALGYQAPAVFAAQLTAMGDQLRAVEPLRRSPIAPPAQPRQVQPPDSGLRWMSIGGHSTAVRPTTLAN
;
A
#
# COMPACT_ATOMS: atom_id res chain seq x y z
N MET A 1 32.60 -15.62 22.05
CA MET A 1 31.78 -15.95 20.86
C MET A 1 30.95 -17.17 21.22
N ASN A 2 29.63 -17.11 21.05
CA ASN A 2 28.73 -18.21 21.42
C ASN A 2 28.27 -18.91 20.15
N GLU A 3 29.04 -19.89 19.69
CA GLU A 3 28.69 -20.71 18.54
C GLU A 3 27.61 -21.72 18.96
N THR A 4 26.37 -21.49 18.53
CA THR A 4 25.29 -22.46 18.76
C THR A 4 25.35 -23.48 17.64
N LEU A 5 25.87 -24.67 17.94
CA LEU A 5 25.86 -25.78 16.99
C LEU A 5 24.42 -26.29 16.80
N PHE A 6 23.98 -26.37 15.56
CA PHE A 6 22.71 -27.00 15.21
C PHE A 6 22.95 -28.42 14.74
N PHE A 7 22.25 -29.39 15.32
CA PHE A 7 22.37 -30.80 14.97
C PHE A 7 21.52 -31.21 13.74
N GLY A 8 20.93 -30.23 13.04
CA GLY A 8 20.07 -30.42 11.89
C GLY A 8 19.04 -29.29 11.71
N ILE A 9 18.32 -29.30 10.59
CA ILE A 9 17.31 -28.27 10.28
C ILE A 9 16.17 -28.26 11.31
N ASP A 10 15.71 -29.41 11.77
CA ASP A 10 14.63 -29.47 12.77
C ASP A 10 15.08 -28.90 14.12
N HIS A 11 16.32 -29.16 14.53
CA HIS A 11 16.89 -28.55 15.73
C HIS A 11 17.01 -27.03 15.59
N ALA A 12 17.42 -26.52 14.43
CA ALA A 12 17.48 -25.09 14.15
C ALA A 12 16.09 -24.43 14.19
N ARG A 13 15.07 -25.06 13.59
CA ARG A 13 13.68 -24.57 13.63
C ARG A 13 13.15 -24.48 15.06
N GLN A 14 13.40 -25.51 15.88
CA GLN A 14 12.99 -25.50 17.28
C GLN A 14 13.70 -24.42 18.09
N ALA A 15 15.00 -24.22 17.86
CA ALA A 15 15.77 -23.19 18.54
C ALA A 15 15.27 -21.78 18.19
N VAL A 16 15.00 -21.52 16.91
CA VAL A 16 14.43 -20.25 16.45
C VAL A 16 13.03 -20.05 17.03
N ALA A 17 12.15 -21.05 16.94
CA ALA A 17 10.79 -20.95 17.49
C ALA A 17 10.80 -20.62 18.99
N ARG A 18 11.66 -21.31 19.76
CA ARG A 18 11.84 -21.03 21.19
C ARG A 18 12.34 -19.61 21.43
N TRP A 19 13.36 -19.18 20.69
CA TRP A 19 13.93 -17.85 20.85
C TRP A 19 12.92 -16.75 20.49
N THR A 20 12.21 -16.90 19.38
CA THR A 20 11.16 -15.98 18.93
C THR A 20 10.05 -15.87 19.96
N HIS A 21 9.64 -16.99 20.57
CA HIS A 21 8.65 -16.97 21.63
C HIS A 21 9.11 -16.11 22.80
N ILE A 22 10.27 -16.43 23.40
CA ILE A 22 10.84 -15.70 24.53
C ILE A 22 11.04 -14.21 24.21
N TYR A 23 11.56 -13.90 23.02
CA TYR A 23 11.76 -12.51 22.61
C TYR A 23 10.43 -11.75 22.56
N ASN A 24 9.39 -12.33 21.96
CA ASN A 24 8.11 -11.67 21.79
C ASN A 24 7.33 -11.53 23.10
N THR A 25 7.47 -12.46 24.04
CA THR A 25 6.63 -12.52 25.26
C THR A 25 7.31 -11.98 26.51
N GLU A 26 8.63 -12.08 26.63
CA GLU A 26 9.32 -11.84 27.90
C GLU A 26 10.32 -10.68 27.85
N ARG A 27 10.86 -10.33 26.68
CA ARG A 27 11.97 -9.36 26.59
C ARG A 27 11.47 -7.91 26.52
N PRO A 28 11.77 -7.05 27.50
CA PRO A 28 11.43 -5.63 27.43
C PRO A 28 12.28 -4.90 26.39
N HIS A 29 11.67 -4.02 25.60
CA HIS A 29 12.36 -3.26 24.55
C HIS A 29 12.22 -1.74 24.73
N SER A 30 13.33 -1.00 24.70
CA SER A 30 13.35 0.44 25.01
C SER A 30 12.50 1.29 24.06
N ALA A 31 12.45 0.94 22.77
CA ALA A 31 11.58 1.61 21.80
C ALA A 31 10.08 1.39 22.08
N LEU A 32 9.74 0.36 22.86
CA LEU A 32 8.38 0.04 23.29
C LEU A 32 8.13 0.44 24.75
N GLY A 33 8.89 1.40 25.28
CA GLY A 33 8.77 1.84 26.67
C GLY A 33 9.12 0.74 27.68
N TYR A 34 10.05 -0.15 27.32
CA TYR A 34 10.44 -1.33 28.10
C TYR A 34 9.32 -2.37 28.27
N GLN A 35 8.35 -2.40 27.37
CA GLN A 35 7.38 -3.50 27.30
C GLN A 35 7.87 -4.63 26.40
N ALA A 36 7.35 -5.85 26.63
CA ALA A 36 7.53 -6.94 25.69
C ALA A 36 6.70 -6.69 24.41
N PRO A 37 7.19 -7.10 23.22
CA PRO A 37 6.49 -6.88 21.96
C PRO A 37 5.03 -7.31 21.95
N ALA A 38 4.70 -8.47 22.53
CA ALA A 38 3.33 -8.97 22.61
C ALA A 38 2.40 -8.06 23.45
N VAL A 39 2.92 -7.47 24.53
CA VAL A 39 2.17 -6.57 25.41
C VAL A 39 1.85 -5.26 24.68
N PHE A 40 2.80 -4.74 23.92
CA PHE A 40 2.60 -3.56 23.09
C PHE A 40 1.60 -3.83 21.95
N ALA A 41 1.73 -4.96 21.26
CA ALA A 41 0.80 -5.35 20.19
C ALA A 41 -0.64 -5.50 20.71
N ALA A 42 -0.83 -6.08 21.91
CA ALA A 42 -2.15 -6.20 22.52
C ALA A 42 -2.82 -4.84 22.78
N GLN A 43 -2.04 -3.81 23.16
CA GLN A 43 -2.57 -2.45 23.33
C GLN A 43 -3.03 -1.83 22.01
N LEU A 44 -2.28 -2.07 20.92
CA LEU A 44 -2.68 -1.63 19.58
C LEU A 44 -3.98 -2.31 19.11
N THR A 45 -4.13 -3.61 19.35
CA THR A 45 -5.36 -4.35 19.02
C THR A 45 -6.54 -3.80 19.82
N ALA A 46 -6.38 -3.60 21.13
CA ALA A 46 -7.43 -3.03 21.97
C ALA A 46 -7.83 -1.63 21.48
N MET A 47 -6.87 -0.78 21.10
CA MET A 47 -7.18 0.53 20.52
C MET A 47 -7.91 0.41 19.18
N GLY A 48 -7.52 -0.52 18.31
CA GLY A 48 -8.21 -0.79 17.05
C GLY A 48 -9.66 -1.26 17.26
N ASP A 49 -9.91 -2.11 18.25
CA ASP A 49 -11.25 -2.56 18.61
C ASP A 49 -12.09 -1.43 19.22
N GLN A 50 -11.49 -0.58 20.07
CA GLN A 50 -12.15 0.62 20.59
C GLN A 50 -12.51 1.60 19.47
N LEU A 51 -11.58 1.84 18.52
CA LEU A 51 -11.85 2.67 17.35
C LEU A 51 -12.97 2.07 16.48
N ARG A 52 -12.99 0.75 16.27
CA ARG A 52 -14.08 0.05 15.56
C ARG A 52 -15.42 0.12 16.31
N ALA A 53 -15.41 0.08 17.63
CA ALA A 53 -16.62 0.21 18.46
C ALA A 53 -17.18 1.64 18.49
N VAL A 54 -16.32 2.66 18.30
CA VAL A 54 -16.72 4.08 18.19
C VAL A 54 -17.14 4.47 16.76
N GLU A 55 -16.83 3.64 15.75
CA GLU A 55 -17.18 3.83 14.34
C GLU A 55 -18.56 3.26 13.84
N PRO A 56 -19.67 3.22 14.61
CA PRO A 56 -21.01 3.12 14.00
C PRO A 56 -21.47 4.43 13.36
N LEU A 57 -20.86 5.58 13.71
CA LEU A 57 -21.32 6.92 13.32
C LEU A 57 -20.61 7.52 12.10
N ARG A 58 -19.54 6.89 11.59
CA ARG A 58 -18.89 7.28 10.34
C ARG A 58 -19.13 6.20 9.28
N ARG A 59 -20.39 5.99 8.89
CA ARG A 59 -20.64 5.43 7.57
C ARG A 59 -20.07 6.44 6.58
N SER A 60 -18.83 6.21 6.13
CA SER A 60 -18.11 7.09 5.21
C SER A 60 -18.99 7.34 3.99
N PRO A 61 -19.19 8.61 3.54
CA PRO A 61 -19.80 8.84 2.25
C PRO A 61 -18.85 8.23 1.22
N ILE A 62 -19.33 7.22 0.49
CA ILE A 62 -18.60 6.72 -0.68
C ILE A 62 -18.45 7.92 -1.61
N ALA A 63 -17.21 8.34 -1.89
CA ALA A 63 -16.97 9.38 -2.87
C ALA A 63 -17.47 8.89 -4.24
N PRO A 64 -18.25 9.71 -4.99
CA PRO A 64 -18.65 9.35 -6.34
C PRO A 64 -17.43 9.05 -7.22
N PRO A 65 -17.52 8.12 -8.19
CA PRO A 65 -16.42 7.81 -9.08
C PRO A 65 -15.99 9.05 -9.87
N ALA A 66 -14.68 9.20 -10.08
CA ALA A 66 -14.09 10.32 -10.82
C ALA A 66 -14.55 10.34 -12.29
N GLN A 67 -14.89 11.52 -12.81
CA GLN A 67 -15.26 11.68 -14.22
C GLN A 67 -14.04 11.44 -15.13
N PRO A 68 -14.21 10.74 -16.26
CA PRO A 68 -13.13 10.45 -17.18
C PRO A 68 -12.56 11.75 -17.76
N ARG A 69 -11.28 11.98 -17.53
CA ARG A 69 -10.53 13.13 -18.00
C ARG A 69 -10.44 13.09 -19.53
N GLN A 70 -11.10 14.04 -20.21
CA GLN A 70 -10.90 14.29 -21.63
C GLN A 70 -9.47 14.81 -21.83
N VAL A 71 -8.60 14.02 -22.44
CA VAL A 71 -7.24 14.42 -22.79
C VAL A 71 -7.30 15.29 -24.04
N GLN A 72 -7.02 16.59 -23.91
CA GLN A 72 -6.82 17.49 -25.03
C GLN A 72 -5.33 17.46 -25.42
N PRO A 73 -4.96 17.15 -26.67
CA PRO A 73 -3.57 17.17 -27.09
C PRO A 73 -3.09 18.62 -27.31
N PRO A 74 -1.79 18.91 -27.08
CA PRO A 74 -1.26 20.26 -27.21
C PRO A 74 -1.25 20.74 -28.66
N ASP A 75 -1.47 22.05 -28.84
CA ASP A 75 -1.55 22.82 -30.08
C ASP A 75 -0.56 22.39 -31.17
N SER A 76 -0.96 21.37 -31.92
CA SER A 76 -0.38 21.07 -33.22
C SER A 76 -1.41 21.57 -34.21
N GLY A 77 -1.02 22.48 -35.11
CA GLY A 77 -1.86 23.08 -36.16
C GLY A 77 -2.42 22.09 -37.20
N LEU A 78 -2.68 20.86 -36.79
CA LEU A 78 -3.36 19.79 -37.49
C LEU A 78 -4.85 19.90 -37.16
N ARG A 79 -5.65 20.24 -38.17
CA ARG A 79 -7.11 20.22 -38.04
C ARG A 79 -7.61 18.81 -38.30
N TRP A 80 -8.09 18.14 -37.25
CA TRP A 80 -8.75 16.84 -37.37
C TRP A 80 -10.09 17.00 -38.10
N MET A 81 -10.27 16.31 -39.23
CA MET A 81 -11.55 16.24 -39.95
C MET A 81 -12.11 14.82 -39.82
N SER A 82 -13.39 14.72 -39.44
CA SER A 82 -14.10 13.44 -39.35
C SER A 82 -14.77 13.16 -40.69
N ILE A 83 -14.33 12.09 -41.36
CA ILE A 83 -14.98 11.57 -42.56
C ILE A 83 -15.13 10.06 -42.35
N GLY A 84 -16.35 9.57 -42.25
CA GLY A 84 -16.62 8.11 -42.26
C GLY A 84 -15.95 7.28 -41.16
N GLY A 85 -15.86 7.77 -39.93
CA GLY A 85 -15.51 6.95 -38.75
C GLY A 85 -14.02 6.63 -38.54
N HIS A 86 -13.13 7.11 -39.40
CA HIS A 86 -11.68 7.03 -39.20
C HIS A 86 -11.05 8.43 -39.21
N SER A 87 -10.35 8.79 -38.13
CA SER A 87 -9.67 10.09 -38.01
C SER A 87 -8.28 10.01 -38.63
N THR A 88 -8.06 10.75 -39.72
CA THR A 88 -6.76 10.89 -40.38
C THR A 88 -6.29 12.35 -40.30
N ALA A 89 -5.01 12.56 -39.96
CA ALA A 89 -4.39 13.87 -39.97
C ALA A 89 -4.03 14.26 -41.42
N VAL A 90 -4.49 15.44 -41.87
CA VAL A 90 -4.15 16.00 -43.19
C VAL A 90 -3.62 17.42 -43.01
N ARG A 91 -2.52 17.75 -43.69
CA ARG A 91 -1.96 19.11 -43.74
C ARG A 91 -2.58 19.84 -44.94
N PRO A 92 -3.18 21.02 -44.76
CA PRO A 92 -3.64 21.81 -45.91
C PRO A 92 -2.43 22.35 -46.66
N THR A 93 -2.30 22.01 -47.94
CA THR A 93 -1.28 22.59 -48.84
C THR A 93 -1.78 23.96 -49.30
N THR A 94 -1.10 25.03 -48.89
CA THR A 94 -1.36 26.37 -49.42
C THR A 94 -0.76 26.46 -50.82
N LEU A 95 -1.61 26.57 -51.86
CA LEU A 95 -1.19 27.10 -53.16
C LEU A 95 -0.96 28.61 -52.99
N ALA A 96 0.27 29.05 -53.21
CA ALA A 96 0.62 30.46 -53.32
C ALA A 96 0.15 31.00 -54.69
N ASN A 97 -0.38 32.22 -54.69
CA ASN A 97 -0.45 33.08 -55.86
C ASN A 97 0.80 33.95 -55.91
#